data_AF-A0A7C7UC15-F1
#
_entry.id   AF-A0A7C7UC15-F1
#
_cell.length_a   1.000
_cell.length_b   1.000
_cell.length_c   1.000
_cell.angle_alpha   90.00
_cell.angle_beta   90.00
_cell.angle_gamma   90.00
#
_symmetry.space_group_name_H-M   'P 1'
#
loop_
_entity.id
_entity.type
_entity.pdbx_description
1 polymer ?
#
loop_
_entity_poly.entity_id
_entity_poly.type
_entity_poly.pdbx_seq_one_letter_code
_entity_poly.pdbx_strand_id
1 'polypeptide(L)'
;MKFTLVTGTAITQAQGKEHGKLAGKYKDAAAICELDEADMARLGVKPGDPVRVKSKFGSVVVRAAKAREPTQGIAFIPTGPWANA
;
A
#
# COMPACT_ATOMS: atom_id res chain seq x y z
N MET A 1 -1.18 0.99 15.65
CA MET A 1 0.14 1.66 15.57
C MET A 1 0.02 2.91 14.69
N LYS A 2 0.91 3.90 14.82
CA LYS A 2 0.91 5.12 14.02
C LYS A 2 2.04 5.06 12.99
N PHE A 3 1.77 5.51 11.78
CA PHE A 3 2.71 5.56 10.65
C PHE A 3 2.58 6.90 9.94
N THR A 4 3.65 7.31 9.26
CA THR A 4 3.59 8.36 8.24
C THR A 4 3.18 7.71 6.93
N LEU A 5 1.99 8.06 6.41
CA LEU A 5 1.54 7.59 5.11
C LEU A 5 2.17 8.44 4.00
N VAL A 6 2.97 7.80 3.15
CA VAL A 6 3.55 8.40 1.96
C VAL A 6 2.85 7.81 0.73
N THR A 7 2.55 8.66 -0.25
CA THR A 7 1.94 8.23 -1.51
C THR A 7 2.82 8.67 -2.67
N GLY A 8 2.98 7.82 -3.67
CA GLY A 8 3.80 8.12 -4.84
C GLY A 8 3.51 7.22 -6.03
N THR A 9 4.15 7.49 -7.15
CA THR A 9 4.01 6.64 -8.35
C THR A 9 4.95 5.45 -8.24
N ALA A 10 4.38 4.24 -8.22
CA ALA A 10 5.15 3.01 -8.34
C ALA A 10 5.19 2.57 -9.81
N ILE A 11 6.32 2.00 -10.26
CA ILE A 11 6.50 1.56 -11.65
C ILE A 11 5.44 0.52 -12.04
N THR A 12 5.16 -0.45 -11.16
CA THR A 12 4.16 -1.51 -11.38
C THR A 12 2.74 -0.94 -11.45
N GLN A 13 2.44 0.07 -10.63
CA GLN A 13 1.16 0.78 -10.67
C GLN A 13 0.99 1.57 -11.97
N ALA A 14 2.04 2.26 -12.42
CA ALA A 14 2.03 2.99 -13.69
C ALA A 14 1.83 2.05 -14.88
N GLN A 15 2.59 0.95 -14.93
CA GLN A 15 2.42 -0.09 -15.94
C GLN A 15 1.01 -0.71 -15.89
N GLY A 16 0.49 -0.99 -14.70
CA GLY A 16 -0.87 -1.51 -14.52
C GLY A 16 -1.93 -0.54 -15.06
N LYS A 17 -1.72 0.77 -14.87
CA LYS A 17 -2.61 1.82 -15.39
C LYS A 17 -2.66 1.84 -16.92
N GLU A 18 -1.55 1.59 -17.60
CA GLU A 18 -1.50 1.48 -19.08
C GLU A 18 -2.28 0.27 -19.60
N HIS A 19 -2.41 -0.80 -18.81
CA HIS A 19 -3.28 -1.93 -19.13
C HIS A 19 -4.78 -1.65 -18.86
N GLY A 20 -5.10 -0.47 -18.31
CA GLY A 20 -6.44 -0.03 -17.96
C GLY A 20 -6.70 -0.01 -16.45
N LYS A 21 -7.41 1.01 -15.98
CA LYS A 21 -7.75 1.19 -14.55
C LYS A 21 -8.68 0.12 -13.97
N LEU A 22 -9.42 -0.59 -14.84
CA LEU A 22 -10.29 -1.71 -14.45
C LEU A 22 -9.56 -3.06 -14.53
N ALA A 23 -8.32 -3.09 -15.02
CA ALA A 23 -7.55 -4.31 -15.11
C ALA A 23 -7.11 -4.79 -13.73
N GLY A 24 -7.11 -6.12 -13.54
CA GLY A 24 -6.61 -6.75 -12.31
C GLY A 24 -5.19 -6.30 -11.98
N LYS A 25 -4.32 -6.16 -12.99
CA LYS A 25 -2.95 -5.64 -12.86
C LYS A 25 -2.87 -4.27 -12.16
N TYR A 26 -3.77 -3.34 -12.49
CA TYR A 26 -3.79 -2.03 -11.84
C TYR A 26 -4.22 -2.15 -10.38
N LYS A 27 -5.30 -2.89 -10.12
CA LYS A 27 -5.77 -3.16 -8.75
C LYS A 27 -4.67 -3.82 -7.92
N ASP A 28 -3.99 -4.81 -8.49
CA ASP A 28 -2.99 -5.57 -7.77
C ASP A 28 -1.78 -4.74 -7.37
N ALA A 29 -1.40 -3.78 -8.22
CA ALA A 29 -0.27 -2.89 -7.98
C ALA A 29 -0.62 -1.63 -7.18
N ALA A 30 -1.86 -1.13 -7.25
CA ALA A 30 -2.28 0.10 -6.59
C ALA A 30 -2.99 -0.12 -5.23
N ALA A 31 -3.57 -1.30 -4.99
CA ALA A 31 -4.28 -1.65 -3.76
C ALA A 31 -3.37 -2.37 -2.74
N ILE A 32 -2.18 -1.82 -2.52
CA ILE A 32 -1.18 -2.36 -1.58
C ILE A 32 -0.72 -1.29 -0.59
N CYS A 33 -0.27 -1.72 0.58
CA CYS A 33 0.45 -0.91 1.56
C CYS A 33 1.80 -1.57 1.82
N GLU A 34 2.86 -0.93 1.34
CA GLU A 34 4.24 -1.33 1.60
C GLU A 34 4.64 -0.92 3.03
N LEU A 35 5.20 -1.88 3.77
CA LEU A 35 5.63 -1.73 5.15
C LEU A 35 7.03 -2.34 5.33
N ASP A 36 7.79 -1.76 6.25
CA ASP A 36 9.05 -2.34 6.71
C ASP A 36 8.84 -3.73 7.33
N GLU A 37 9.80 -4.64 7.15
CA GLU A 37 9.73 -6.01 7.69
C GLU A 37 9.56 -6.04 9.20
N ALA A 38 10.23 -5.15 9.93
CA ALA A 38 10.10 -5.06 11.38
C ALA A 38 8.70 -4.57 11.78
N ASP A 39 8.09 -3.67 11.01
CA ASP A 39 6.74 -3.19 11.29
C ASP A 39 5.68 -4.21 10.93
N MET A 40 5.87 -4.97 9.85
CA MET A 40 5.03 -6.12 9.53
C MET A 40 5.08 -7.18 10.65
N ALA A 41 6.27 -7.48 11.17
CA ALA A 41 6.44 -8.40 12.29
C ALA A 41 5.75 -7.89 13.56
N ARG A 42 5.88 -6.59 13.89
CA ARG A 42 5.20 -5.96 15.04
C ARG A 42 3.67 -5.96 14.90
N LEU A 43 3.18 -5.78 13.68
CA LEU A 43 1.75 -5.84 13.37
C LEU A 43 1.22 -7.29 13.29
N GLY A 44 2.10 -8.29 13.19
CA GLY A 44 1.73 -9.69 13.01
C GLY A 44 1.13 -9.99 11.63
N VAL A 45 1.49 -9.22 10.60
CA VAL A 45 0.97 -9.36 9.24
C VAL A 45 2.03 -9.88 8.28
N LYS A 46 1.60 -10.65 7.28
CA LYS A 46 2.45 -11.20 6.22
C LYS A 46 2.12 -10.53 4.88
N PRO A 47 3.04 -10.57 3.90
CA PRO A 47 2.74 -10.09 2.56
C PRO A 47 1.49 -10.77 2.00
N GLY A 48 0.55 -9.98 1.49
CA GLY A 48 -0.75 -10.44 0.99
C GLY A 48 -1.90 -10.30 2.00
N ASP A 49 -1.62 -10.20 3.30
CA ASP A 49 -2.67 -10.07 4.31
C ASP A 49 -3.43 -8.74 4.17
N PRO A 50 -4.74 -8.71 4.46
CA PRO A 50 -5.50 -7.47 4.45
C PRO A 50 -5.12 -6.57 5.63
N VAL A 51 -4.78 -5.32 5.34
CA VAL A 51 -4.50 -4.29 6.35
C VAL A 51 -5.47 -3.12 6.18
N ARG A 52 -5.98 -2.63 7.32
CA ARG A 52 -6.82 -1.44 7.36
C ARG A 52 -5.97 -0.21 7.66
N VAL A 53 -5.95 0.72 6.72
CA VAL A 53 -5.34 2.05 6.89
C VAL A 53 -6.45 3.03 7.25
N LYS A 54 -6.23 3.83 8.30
CA LYS A 54 -7.21 4.81 8.79
C LYS A 54 -6.52 6.15 9.03
N SER A 55 -7.12 7.21 8.49
CA SER A 55 -6.71 8.60 8.73
C SER A 55 -7.89 9.40 9.31
N LYS A 56 -7.70 10.71 9.47
CA LYS A 56 -8.80 11.63 9.82
C LYS A 56 -9.78 11.87 8.66
N PHE A 57 -9.39 11.54 7.43
CA PHE A 57 -10.18 11.78 6.22
C PHE A 57 -11.02 10.57 5.82
N GLY A 58 -10.61 9.36 6.22
CA GLY A 58 -11.25 8.13 5.79
C GLY A 58 -10.51 6.87 6.20
N SER A 59 -10.91 5.74 5.60
CA SER A 59 -10.30 4.44 5.86
C SER A 59 -10.45 3.50 4.67
N VAL A 60 -9.41 2.73 4.43
CA VAL A 60 -9.33 1.79 3.31
C VAL A 60 -8.72 0.47 3.76
N VAL A 61 -9.13 -0.63 3.11
CA VAL A 61 -8.48 -1.93 3.25
C VAL A 61 -7.69 -2.21 1.98
N VAL A 62 -6.40 -2.50 2.15
CA VAL A 62 -5.44 -2.84 1.09
C VAL A 62 -4.63 -4.06 1.50
N ARG A 63 -3.83 -4.63 0.60
CA ARG A 63 -2.97 -5.79 0.93
C ARG A 63 -1.61 -5.32 1.46
N ALA A 64 -1.10 -5.96 2.49
CA ALA A 64 0.26 -5.72 2.96
C ALA A 64 1.28 -6.17 1.90
N ALA A 65 2.33 -5.39 1.71
CA ALA A 65 3.49 -5.72 0.90
C ALA A 65 4.76 -5.37 1.68
N LYS A 66 5.84 -6.12 1.45
CA LYS A 66 7.15 -5.80 2.04
C LYS A 66 7.76 -4.64 1.26
N ALA A 67 8.15 -3.58 1.97
CA ALA A 67 8.90 -2.47 1.39
C ALA A 67 10.24 -2.95 0.85
N ARG A 68 10.69 -2.36 -0.27
CA ARG A 68 12.00 -2.69 -0.87
C ARG A 68 13.17 -2.21 -0.01
N GLU A 69 13.01 -1.06 0.63
CA GLU A 69 14.01 -0.43 1.48
C GLU A 69 13.54 -0.40 2.94
N PRO A 70 14.47 -0.46 3.90
CA PRO A 70 14.14 -0.40 5.32
C PRO A 70 13.60 1.00 5.67
N THR A 71 12.29 1.08 5.87
CA THR A 71 11.52 2.34 5.95
C THR A 71 10.61 2.32 7.16
N GLN A 72 11.18 2.02 8.32
CA GLN A 72 10.42 1.84 9.55
C GLN A 72 9.59 3.09 9.92
N GLY A 73 8.34 2.87 10.31
CA GLY A 73 7.38 3.92 10.65
C GLY A 73 6.77 4.63 9.44
N ILE A 74 7.17 4.25 8.22
CA ILE A 74 6.60 4.76 6.96
C ILE A 74 5.73 3.66 6.35
N ALA A 75 4.52 4.03 5.96
CA ALA A 75 3.65 3.19 5.15
C ALA A 75 3.55 3.84 3.76
N PHE A 76 3.77 3.07 2.70
CA PHE A 76 3.67 3.57 1.34
C PHE A 76 2.48 2.96 0.60
N ILE A 77 1.63 3.80 0.00
CA ILE A 77 0.53 3.35 -0.89
C ILE A 77 0.71 4.02 -2.25
N PRO A 78 0.80 3.25 -3.35
CA PRO A 78 0.87 3.82 -4.69
C PRO A 78 -0.34 4.70 -5.01
N THR A 79 -0.13 5.75 -5.80
CA THR A 79 -1.22 6.67 -6.17
C THR A 79 -2.38 5.94 -6.85
N GLY A 80 -3.60 6.24 -6.42
CA GLY A 80 -4.80 5.56 -6.91
C GLY A 80 -6.00 5.81 -6.01
N PRO A 81 -7.16 5.25 -6.34
CA PRO A 81 -8.38 5.46 -5.56
C PRO A 81 -8.24 4.99 -4.11
N TRP A 82 -7.43 3.95 -3.83
CA TRP A 82 -7.17 3.48 -2.47
C TRP A 82 -6.39 4.46 -1.61
N ALA A 83 -5.45 5.22 -2.19
CA ALA A 83 -4.68 6.22 -1.45
C ALA A 83 -5.52 7.44 -1.04
N ASN A 84 -6.61 7.71 -1.77
CA ASN A 84 -7.48 8.89 -1.58
C ASN A 84 -8.75 8.60 -0.76
N ALA A 85 -8.84 7.41 -0.14
CA ALA A 85 -10.02 6.93 0.57
C ALA A 85 -10.09 7.36 2.05
#